data_AF-A0A2D6E455-F1
#
_entry.id   AF-A0A2D6E455-F1
#
_cell.length_a   1.000
_cell.length_b   1.000
_cell.length_c   1.000
_cell.angle_alpha   90.00
_cell.angle_beta   90.00
_cell.angle_gamma   90.00
#
_symmetry.space_group_name_H-M   'P 1'
#
loop_
_entity.id
_entity.type
_entity.pdbx_description
1 polymer ?
#
loop_
_entity_poly.entity_id
_entity_poly.type
_entity_poly.pdbx_seq_one_letter_code
_entity_poly.pdbx_strand_id
1 'polypeptide(L)'
;MTLKMQYEHDHNKCMEECLELATVLAHKQNKPNKDFTKHIEEEIADVYFRLEKVSHYYNWVSITERIKIKKLKEQKKLDSSLESS
;
A
#
# COMPACT_ATOMS: atom_id res chain seq x y z
N MET A 1 15.93 -9.86 -21.58
CA MET A 1 15.28 -10.32 -20.33
C MET A 1 14.03 -11.10 -20.72
N THR A 2 13.78 -12.28 -20.15
CA THR A 2 12.59 -13.09 -20.47
C THR A 2 11.38 -12.57 -19.68
N LEU A 3 10.16 -12.80 -20.19
CA LEU A 3 8.92 -12.36 -19.52
C LEU A 3 8.80 -12.91 -18.09
N LYS A 4 9.25 -14.15 -17.86
CA LYS A 4 9.29 -14.76 -16.52
C LYS A 4 10.26 -14.04 -15.57
N MET A 5 11.45 -13.66 -16.07
CA MET A 5 12.41 -12.90 -15.26
C MET A 5 11.90 -11.49 -14.91
N GLN A 6 11.15 -10.84 -15.79
CA GLN A 6 10.52 -9.55 -15.49
C GLN A 6 9.44 -9.66 -14.43
N TYR A 7 8.56 -10.66 -14.56
CA TYR A 7 7.54 -10.94 -13.56
C TYR A 7 8.15 -11.14 -12.17
N GLU A 8 9.13 -12.04 -12.02
CA GLU A 8 9.77 -12.31 -10.73
C GLU A 8 10.49 -11.08 -10.17
N HIS A 9 11.19 -10.32 -11.02
CA HIS A 9 11.87 -9.10 -10.62
C HIS A 9 10.91 -8.04 -10.08
N ASP A 10 9.80 -7.77 -10.78
CA ASP A 10 8.84 -6.75 -10.36
C ASP A 10 8.13 -7.11 -9.05
N HIS A 11 7.84 -8.40 -8.83
CA HIS A 11 7.29 -8.87 -7.55
C HIS A 11 8.30 -8.71 -6.40
N ASN A 12 9.55 -9.11 -6.61
CA ASN A 12 10.58 -8.99 -5.59
C ASN A 12 10.84 -7.52 -5.22
N LYS A 13 10.96 -6.64 -6.22
CA LYS A 13 11.10 -5.20 -5.98
C LYS A 13 9.88 -4.62 -5.26
N CYS A 14 8.66 -5.01 -5.63
CA CYS A 14 7.46 -4.56 -4.92
C CYS A 14 7.43 -5.03 -3.46
N MET A 15 7.86 -6.25 -3.19
CA MET A 15 7.99 -6.78 -1.83
C MET A 15 9.02 -5.99 -1.03
N GLU A 16 10.17 -5.66 -1.62
CA GLU A 16 11.22 -4.85 -0.99
C GLU A 16 10.68 -3.50 -0.54
N GLU A 17 10.08 -2.68 -1.42
CA GLU A 17 9.62 -1.34 -1.01
C GLU A 17 8.47 -1.44 0.03
N CYS A 18 7.65 -2.50 -0.02
CA CYS A 18 6.64 -2.74 1.03
C CYS A 18 7.27 -2.97 2.41
N LEU A 19 8.41 -3.65 2.47
CA LEU A 19 9.15 -3.88 3.72
C LEU A 19 9.86 -2.61 4.21
N GLU A 20 10.36 -1.78 3.29
CA GLU A 20 10.95 -0.47 3.62
C GLU A 20 9.89 0.47 4.21
N LEU A 21 8.72 0.58 3.59
CA LEU A 21 7.58 1.33 4.15
C LEU A 21 7.17 0.82 5.54
N ALA A 22 7.03 -0.51 5.70
CA ALA A 22 6.70 -1.10 6.99
C ALA A 22 7.73 -0.74 8.07
N THR A 23 9.02 -0.70 7.69
CA THR A 23 10.13 -0.35 8.58
C THR A 23 10.06 1.10 9.02
N VAL A 24 9.83 2.05 8.09
CA VAL A 24 9.72 3.48 8.44
C VAL A 24 8.50 3.75 9.32
N LEU A 25 7.36 3.09 9.05
CA LEU A 25 6.17 3.19 9.90
C LEU A 25 6.42 2.64 11.31
N ALA A 26 7.11 1.50 11.43
CA ALA A 26 7.51 0.94 12.73
C ALA A 26 8.46 1.89 13.48
N HIS A 27 9.40 2.54 12.78
CA HIS A 27 10.25 3.56 13.39
C HIS A 27 9.46 4.77 13.90
N LYS A 28 8.48 5.25 13.15
CA LYS A 28 7.60 6.34 13.60
C LYS A 28 6.80 5.94 14.84
N GLN A 29 6.28 4.72 14.88
CA GLN A 29 5.56 4.20 16.05
C GLN A 29 6.46 4.12 17.30
N ASN A 30 7.70 3.65 17.14
CA ASN A 30 8.65 3.50 18.25
C ASN A 30 9.28 4.84 18.71
N LYS A 31 9.32 5.84 17.82
CA LYS A 31 9.92 7.15 18.09
C LYS A 31 8.92 8.26 17.70
N PRO A 32 7.79 8.40 18.44
CA PRO A 32 6.69 9.27 18.04
C PRO A 32 7.08 10.76 17.94
N ASN A 33 8.07 11.19 18.72
CA ASN A 33 8.56 12.57 18.74
C ASN A 33 9.54 12.90 17.60
N LYS A 34 10.02 11.89 16.86
CA LYS A 34 10.88 12.12 15.70
C LYS A 34 9.99 12.30 14.46
N ASP A 35 10.37 13.26 13.63
CA ASP A 35 9.75 13.46 12.33
C ASP A 35 10.32 12.47 11.32
N PHE A 36 9.43 11.67 10.72
CA PHE A 36 9.73 10.71 9.66
C PHE A 36 8.93 11.03 8.38
N THR A 37 8.23 12.16 8.32
CA THR A 37 7.26 12.49 7.26
C THR A 37 7.87 12.29 5.87
N LYS A 38 9.03 12.88 5.60
CA LYS A 38 9.70 12.75 4.30
C LYS A 38 10.03 11.30 3.91
N HIS A 39 10.49 10.50 4.88
CA HIS A 39 10.83 9.09 4.60
C HIS A 39 9.54 8.29 4.34
N ILE A 40 8.48 8.54 5.10
CA ILE A 40 7.18 7.89 4.87
C ILE A 40 6.65 8.25 3.48
N GLU A 41 6.75 9.52 3.07
CA GLU A 41 6.34 9.97 1.74
C GLU A 41 7.13 9.29 0.61
N GLU A 42 8.47 9.17 0.76
CA GLU A 42 9.35 8.47 -0.17
C GLU A 42 8.92 6.99 -0.31
N GLU A 43 8.80 6.27 0.80
CA GLU A 43 8.43 4.85 0.78
C GLU A 43 6.99 4.61 0.25
N ILE A 44 6.05 5.53 0.52
CA ILE A 44 4.70 5.46 -0.07
C ILE A 44 4.77 5.61 -1.59
N ALA A 45 5.59 6.54 -2.09
CA ALA A 45 5.74 6.77 -3.52
C ALA A 45 6.35 5.54 -4.23
N ASP A 46 7.39 4.95 -3.63
CA ASP A 46 8.05 3.77 -4.18
C ASP A 46 7.12 2.55 -4.18
N VAL A 47 6.38 2.32 -3.10
CA VAL A 47 5.34 1.27 -3.04
C VAL A 47 4.27 1.48 -4.10
N TYR A 48 3.78 2.71 -4.27
CA TYR A 48 2.74 3.00 -5.26
C TYR A 48 3.22 2.70 -6.68
N PHE A 49 4.44 3.15 -7.02
CA PHE A 49 5.07 2.89 -8.31
C PHE A 49 5.23 1.39 -8.60
N ARG A 50 5.65 0.60 -7.61
CA ARG A 50 5.78 -0.86 -7.78
C ARG A 50 4.44 -1.58 -7.88
N LEU A 51 3.46 -1.17 -7.08
CA LEU A 51 2.12 -1.73 -7.12
C LEU A 51 1.46 -1.51 -8.48
N GLU A 52 1.64 -0.34 -9.09
CA GLU A 52 1.16 -0.08 -10.46
C GLU A 52 1.72 -1.11 -11.44
N LYS A 53 3.04 -1.32 -11.43
CA LYS A 53 3.70 -2.32 -12.29
C LYS A 53 3.22 -3.74 -12.05
N VAL A 54 3.16 -4.16 -10.79
CA VAL A 54 2.77 -5.53 -10.42
C VAL A 54 1.29 -5.78 -10.72
N SER A 55 0.44 -4.77 -10.58
CA SER A 55 -1.00 -4.90 -10.82
C SER A 55 -1.34 -5.33 -12.25
N HIS A 56 -0.48 -5.02 -13.24
CA HIS A 56 -0.65 -5.43 -14.63
C HIS A 56 -0.63 -6.95 -14.83
N TYR A 57 -0.07 -7.71 -13.88
CA TYR A 57 -0.06 -9.17 -13.94
C TYR A 57 -1.35 -9.81 -13.42
N TYR A 58 -2.26 -9.03 -12.85
CA TYR A 58 -3.43 -9.53 -12.14
C TYR A 58 -4.75 -9.02 -12.72
N ASN A 59 -5.85 -9.61 -12.27
CA ASN A 59 -7.18 -9.21 -12.68
C ASN A 59 -7.58 -7.88 -11.99
N TRP A 60 -7.41 -6.78 -12.72
CA TRP A 60 -7.76 -5.43 -12.26
C TRP A 60 -9.23 -5.28 -11.83
N VAL A 61 -10.17 -5.97 -12.49
CA VAL A 61 -11.60 -5.94 -12.12
C VAL A 61 -11.80 -6.56 -10.73
N SER A 62 -11.13 -7.67 -10.44
CA SER A 62 -11.19 -8.31 -9.12
C SER A 62 -10.59 -7.41 -8.03
N ILE A 63 -9.45 -6.78 -8.31
CA ILE A 63 -8.78 -5.85 -7.38
C ILE A 63 -9.67 -4.64 -7.07
N THR A 64 -10.22 -4.01 -8.10
CA THR A 64 -11.05 -2.80 -7.96
C THR A 64 -12.36 -3.08 -7.24
N GLU A 65 -13.02 -4.21 -7.52
CA GLU A 65 -14.22 -4.62 -6.78
C GLU A 65 -13.90 -4.84 -5.29
N ARG A 66 -12.74 -5.45 -4.99
CA ARG A 66 -12.30 -5.61 -3.60
C ARG A 66 -12.05 -4.27 -2.90
N ILE A 67 -11.45 -3.30 -3.59
CA ILE A 67 -11.25 -1.94 -3.08
C ILE A 67 -12.58 -1.27 -2.80
N LYS A 68 -13.55 -1.36 -3.72
CA LYS A 68 -14.90 -0.79 -3.56
C LYS A 68 -15.59 -1.35 -2.32
N ILE A 69 -15.57 -2.68 -2.14
CA ILE A 69 -16.15 -3.34 -0.95
C ILE A 69 -15.50 -2.81 0.33
N LYS A 70 -14.17 -2.64 0.35
CA LYS A 70 -13.47 -2.07 1.52
C LYS A 70 -13.89 -0.63 1.79
N LYS A 71 -13.92 0.24 0.77
CA LYS A 71 -14.37 1.64 0.91
C LYS A 71 -15.78 1.75 1.48
N LEU A 72 -16.71 0.93 0.97
CA LEU A 72 -18.09 0.89 1.46
C LEU A 72 -18.17 0.45 2.93
N LYS A 73 -17.31 -0.48 3.37
CA LYS A 73 -17.25 -0.90 4.78
C LYS A 73 -16.75 0.22 5.68
N GLU A 74 -15.71 0.93 5.27
CA GLU A 74 -15.18 2.05 6.06
C GLU A 74 -16.17 3.22 6.12
N GLN A 75 -16.86 3.55 5.01
CA GLN A 75 -17.91 4.58 5.02
C GLN A 75 -19.02 4.25 6.02
N LYS A 76 -19.53 3.01 6.02
CA LYS A 76 -20.58 2.59 6.97
C LYS A 76 -20.15 2.73 8.43
N LYS A 77 -18.89 2.43 8.75
CA LYS A 77 -18.35 2.61 10.11
C LYS A 77 -18.33 4.09 10.50
N LEU A 78 -17.92 4.94 9.56
CA LEU A 78 -17.88 6.38 9.79
C LEU A 78 -19.28 6.93 10.05
N ASP A 79 -20.25 6.58 9.21
CA ASP A 79 -21.65 7.02 9.36
C ASP A 79 -22.23 6.57 10.72
N SER A 80 -21.99 5.31 11.13
CA SER A 80 -22.44 4.81 12.43
C SER A 80 -21.78 5.49 13.63
N SER A 81 -20.56 6.01 13.47
CA SER A 81 -19.84 6.74 14.52
C SER A 81 -20.36 8.18 14.69
N LEU A 82 -20.86 8.77 13.61
CA LEU A 82 -21.48 10.10 13.62
C LEU A 82 -22.92 10.07 14.17
N GLU A 83 -23.66 8.99 13.95
CA GLU A 83 -25.02 8.82 14.52
C GLU A 83 -25.02 8.48 16.03
N SER A 84 -23.86 8.07 16.58
CA SER A 84 -23.69 7.74 18.00
C SER A 84 -22.95 8.82 18.82
N SER A 85 -22.59 9.94 18.18
CA SER A 85 -21.97 11.13 18.78
C SER A 85 -22.98 12.26 18.92
#